data_AF-A0A949DHQ5-F1
#
_entry.id   AF-A0A949DHQ5-F1
#
_cell.length_a   1.000
_cell.length_b   1.000
_cell.length_c   1.000
_cell.angle_alpha   90.00
_cell.angle_beta   90.00
_cell.angle_gamma   90.00
#
_symmetry.space_group_name_H-M   'P 1'
#
loop_
_entity.id
_entity.type
_entity.pdbx_description
1 polymer ?
#
loop_
_entity_poly.entity_id
_entity_poly.type
_entity_poly.pdbx_seq_one_letter_code
_entity_poly.pdbx_strand_id
1 'polypeptide(L)'
;MLDRKELPATEKKAIAGDSLAQFEMALFFEPLFKDEAYNEFADIKKYMYWLEKSANNGDADAQWAIGQAYLGEDFPEIKPNLDLAVSYIVKAAKAGNPYAQSFMGDFLFARKEVAEALRWYELSANQNMDDAQMKVIFFYFVLDFKAVPTNVAKAKLWITKLSKNPYFEETRGLSVLNKDFIRDLKKYPQGIL
;
A
#
# COMPACT_ATOMS: atom_id res chain seq x y z
N MET A 1 -10.84 -14.52 4.96
CA MET A 1 -11.83 -14.54 3.86
C MET A 1 -13.18 -14.89 4.46
N LEU A 2 -14.27 -14.29 3.95
CA LEU A 2 -15.63 -14.47 4.45
C LEU A 2 -16.10 -15.92 4.25
N ASP A 3 -16.60 -16.58 5.31
CA ASP A 3 -17.18 -17.92 5.23
C ASP A 3 -18.53 -17.87 4.49
N ARG A 4 -18.82 -18.86 3.63
CA ARG A 4 -20.11 -18.98 2.93
C ARG A 4 -21.30 -18.95 3.88
N LYS A 5 -21.15 -19.47 5.11
CA LYS A 5 -22.21 -19.45 6.12
C LYS A 5 -22.52 -18.04 6.63
N GLU A 6 -21.53 -17.16 6.60
CA GLU A 6 -21.66 -15.76 7.03
C GLU A 6 -22.13 -14.85 5.88
N LEU A 7 -22.04 -15.31 4.63
CA LEU A 7 -22.42 -14.55 3.44
C LEU A 7 -23.82 -13.91 3.52
N PRO A 8 -24.90 -14.60 3.95
CA PRO A 8 -26.22 -13.97 4.03
C PRO A 8 -26.29 -12.83 5.06
N ALA A 9 -25.56 -12.96 6.17
CA ALA A 9 -25.51 -11.93 7.20
C ALA A 9 -24.70 -10.72 6.74
N THR A 10 -23.57 -10.95 6.07
CA THR A 10 -22.74 -9.89 5.49
C THR A 10 -23.47 -9.18 4.35
N GLU A 11 -24.16 -9.91 3.46
CA GLU A 11 -24.95 -9.33 2.38
C GLU A 11 -26.03 -8.40 2.94
N LYS A 12 -26.74 -8.82 3.99
CA LYS A 12 -27.74 -7.96 4.65
C LYS A 12 -27.14 -6.65 5.15
N LYS A 13 -25.94 -6.67 5.76
CA LYS A 13 -25.23 -5.47 6.20
C LYS A 13 -24.77 -4.61 5.02
N ALA A 14 -24.24 -5.25 3.98
CA ALA A 14 -23.76 -4.56 2.78
C ALA A 14 -24.89 -3.84 2.04
N ILE A 15 -26.07 -4.46 1.94
CA ILE A 15 -27.30 -3.85 1.41
C ILE A 15 -27.75 -2.67 2.29
N ALA A 16 -27.58 -2.77 3.60
CA ALA A 16 -27.89 -1.70 4.55
C ALA A 16 -26.89 -0.53 4.52
N GLY A 17 -25.82 -0.62 3.71
CA GLY A 17 -24.87 0.48 3.51
C GLY A 17 -23.58 0.36 4.32
N ASP A 18 -23.34 -0.74 5.03
CA ASP A 18 -22.10 -0.95 5.78
C ASP A 18 -20.91 -1.10 4.82
N SER A 19 -19.94 -0.18 4.91
CA SER A 19 -18.82 -0.10 3.97
C SER A 19 -17.87 -1.29 4.08
N LEU A 20 -17.65 -1.79 5.30
CA LEU A 20 -16.79 -2.95 5.54
C LEU A 20 -17.44 -4.21 4.98
N ALA A 21 -18.74 -4.41 5.24
CA ALA A 21 -19.50 -5.52 4.67
C ALA A 21 -19.53 -5.45 3.14
N GLN A 22 -19.65 -4.26 2.55
CA GLN A 22 -19.54 -4.09 1.10
C GLN A 22 -18.15 -4.49 0.60
N PHE A 23 -17.08 -4.10 1.28
CA PHE A 23 -15.72 -4.51 0.91
C PHE A 23 -15.53 -6.03 1.07
N GLU A 24 -16.04 -6.63 2.15
CA GLU A 24 -16.02 -8.09 2.35
C GLU A 24 -16.79 -8.84 1.24
N MET A 25 -17.94 -8.30 0.82
CA MET A 25 -18.68 -8.85 -0.33
C MET A 25 -17.86 -8.73 -1.62
N ALA A 26 -17.14 -7.63 -1.83
CA ALA A 26 -16.24 -7.50 -2.97
C ALA A 26 -15.17 -8.58 -2.94
N LEU A 27 -14.42 -8.70 -1.84
CA LEU A 27 -13.38 -9.73 -1.68
C LEU A 27 -13.93 -11.14 -1.90
N PHE A 28 -15.18 -11.43 -1.53
CA PHE A 28 -15.78 -12.73 -1.81
C PHE A 28 -15.88 -13.07 -3.30
N PHE A 29 -16.08 -12.07 -4.17
CA PHE A 29 -16.20 -12.24 -5.62
C PHE A 29 -14.89 -11.94 -6.39
N GLU A 30 -13.78 -11.64 -5.72
CA GLU A 30 -12.53 -11.21 -6.36
C GLU A 30 -11.88 -12.35 -7.18
N PRO A 31 -11.67 -12.14 -8.51
CA PRO A 31 -11.09 -13.18 -9.37
C PRO A 31 -9.63 -13.55 -9.12
N LEU A 32 -8.88 -12.74 -8.38
CA LEU A 32 -7.45 -12.96 -8.14
C LEU A 32 -7.17 -13.92 -6.98
N PHE A 33 -8.19 -14.39 -6.28
CA PHE A 33 -7.99 -15.36 -5.22
C PHE A 33 -7.48 -16.69 -5.77
N LYS A 34 -6.25 -17.04 -5.37
CA LYS A 34 -5.52 -18.24 -5.83
C LYS A 34 -5.98 -19.55 -5.18
N ASP A 35 -6.96 -19.50 -4.29
CA ASP A 35 -7.55 -20.70 -3.72
C ASP A 35 -8.60 -21.26 -4.70
N GLU A 36 -8.26 -22.38 -5.34
CA GLU A 36 -9.10 -23.04 -6.36
C GLU A 36 -10.51 -23.36 -5.84
N ALA A 37 -10.69 -23.59 -4.54
CA ALA A 37 -12.00 -23.88 -3.95
C ALA A 37 -12.94 -22.66 -3.91
N TYR A 38 -12.39 -21.45 -4.05
CA TYR A 38 -13.14 -20.18 -3.98
C TYR A 38 -13.25 -19.49 -5.33
N ASN A 39 -12.42 -19.86 -6.32
CA ASN A 39 -12.49 -19.30 -7.67
C ASN A 39 -13.84 -19.61 -8.37
N GLU A 40 -14.63 -20.58 -7.90
CA GLU A 40 -15.98 -20.84 -8.44
C GLU A 40 -16.97 -19.67 -8.26
N PHE A 41 -16.70 -18.74 -7.33
CA PHE A 41 -17.51 -17.53 -7.14
C PHE A 41 -16.91 -16.27 -7.74
N ALA A 42 -15.74 -16.35 -8.37
CA ALA A 42 -15.12 -15.20 -9.00
C ALA A 42 -16.10 -14.55 -9.99
N ASP A 43 -16.39 -13.27 -9.78
CA ASP A 43 -17.28 -12.50 -10.63
C ASP A 43 -16.81 -11.04 -10.62
N ILE A 44 -16.07 -10.67 -11.66
CA ILE A 44 -15.48 -9.34 -11.79
C ILE A 44 -16.53 -8.22 -11.73
N LYS A 45 -17.76 -8.47 -12.20
CA LYS A 45 -18.82 -7.47 -12.18
C LYS A 45 -19.34 -7.25 -10.76
N LYS A 46 -19.51 -8.33 -9.99
CA LYS A 46 -19.90 -8.23 -8.57
C LYS A 46 -18.78 -7.66 -7.71
N TYR A 47 -17.53 -8.03 -7.98
CA TYR A 47 -16.35 -7.44 -7.35
C TYR A 47 -16.36 -5.92 -7.49
N MET A 48 -16.41 -5.41 -8.74
CA MET A 48 -16.42 -3.97 -9.00
C MET A 48 -17.66 -3.28 -8.43
N TYR A 49 -18.83 -3.90 -8.53
CA TYR A 49 -20.08 -3.35 -7.96
C TYR A 49 -19.97 -3.10 -6.45
N TRP A 50 -19.47 -4.08 -5.70
CA TRP A 50 -19.35 -3.97 -4.25
C TRP A 50 -18.20 -3.04 -3.83
N LEU A 51 -17.09 -3.05 -4.58
CA LEU A 51 -16.01 -2.09 -4.39
C LEU A 51 -16.51 -0.65 -4.58
N GLU A 52 -17.25 -0.37 -5.65
CA GLU A 52 -17.77 0.98 -5.91
C GLU A 52 -18.66 1.47 -4.77
N LYS A 53 -19.52 0.61 -4.22
CA LYS A 53 -20.34 0.95 -3.06
C LYS A 53 -19.51 1.27 -1.83
N SER A 54 -18.55 0.41 -1.50
CA SER A 54 -17.67 0.59 -0.34
C SER A 54 -16.81 1.86 -0.49
N ALA A 55 -16.22 2.06 -1.67
CA ALA A 55 -15.41 3.23 -1.99
C ALA A 55 -16.20 4.55 -1.93
N ASN A 56 -17.47 4.54 -2.36
CA ASN A 56 -18.37 5.70 -2.24
C ASN A 56 -18.72 6.03 -0.79
N ASN A 57 -18.67 5.04 0.11
CA ASN A 57 -18.79 5.23 1.56
C ASN A 57 -17.47 5.64 2.23
N GLY A 58 -16.40 5.86 1.46
CA GLY A 58 -15.13 6.35 1.97
C GLY A 58 -14.12 5.27 2.37
N ASP A 59 -14.41 4.00 2.09
CA ASP A 59 -13.48 2.91 2.39
C ASP A 59 -12.18 3.04 1.57
N ALA A 60 -11.07 3.14 2.28
CA ALA A 60 -9.77 3.41 1.67
C ALA A 60 -9.21 2.20 0.93
N ASP A 61 -9.53 0.98 1.39
CA ASP A 61 -9.06 -0.26 0.78
C ASP A 61 -9.85 -0.55 -0.49
N ALA A 62 -11.16 -0.29 -0.49
CA ALA A 62 -11.97 -0.37 -1.70
C ALA A 62 -11.54 0.65 -2.76
N GLN A 63 -11.22 1.89 -2.36
CA GLN A 63 -10.68 2.90 -3.28
C GLN A 63 -9.33 2.45 -3.85
N TRP A 64 -8.44 1.87 -3.03
CA TRP A 64 -7.17 1.33 -3.50
C TRP A 64 -7.39 0.17 -4.49
N ALA A 65 -8.30 -0.76 -4.20
CA ALA A 65 -8.63 -1.90 -5.05
C ALA A 65 -9.17 -1.46 -6.42
N ILE A 66 -10.08 -0.48 -6.46
CA ILE A 66 -10.54 0.11 -7.73
C ILE A 66 -9.39 0.76 -8.49
N GLY A 67 -8.51 1.47 -7.77
CA GLY A 67 -7.30 2.07 -8.32
C GLY A 67 -6.44 1.04 -9.07
N GLN A 68 -6.10 -0.06 -8.39
CA GLN A 68 -5.35 -1.17 -8.97
C GLN A 68 -6.07 -1.80 -10.16
N ALA A 69 -7.38 -1.99 -10.07
CA ALA A 69 -8.17 -2.56 -11.15
C ALA A 69 -8.05 -1.76 -12.46
N TYR A 70 -8.01 -0.43 -12.37
CA TYR A 70 -7.84 0.44 -13.53
C TYR A 70 -6.39 0.65 -13.97
N LEU A 71 -5.37 0.23 -13.19
CA LEU A 71 -3.98 0.16 -13.67
C LEU A 71 -3.83 -0.92 -14.74
N GLY A 72 -4.64 -1.99 -14.66
CA GLY A 72 -4.79 -2.96 -15.75
C GLY A 72 -3.78 -4.11 -15.75
N GLU A 73 -3.09 -4.35 -14.64
CA GLU A 73 -2.13 -5.44 -14.51
C GLU A 73 -2.81 -6.77 -14.18
N ASP A 74 -3.79 -6.75 -13.28
CA ASP A 74 -4.36 -7.98 -12.70
C ASP A 74 -5.73 -8.39 -13.26
N PHE A 75 -6.51 -7.45 -13.80
CA PHE A 75 -7.90 -7.71 -14.23
C PHE A 75 -8.07 -7.49 -15.76
N PRO A 76 -7.83 -8.52 -16.60
CA PRO A 76 -7.82 -8.37 -18.05
C PRO A 76 -9.19 -7.96 -18.64
N GLU A 77 -10.29 -8.22 -17.93
CA GLU A 77 -11.65 -7.83 -18.32
C GLU A 77 -11.92 -6.34 -18.09
N ILE A 78 -11.12 -5.67 -17.26
CA ILE A 78 -11.24 -4.25 -16.97
C ILE A 78 -10.31 -3.48 -17.89
N LYS A 79 -10.88 -2.59 -18.71
CA LYS A 79 -10.08 -1.74 -19.58
C LYS A 79 -9.24 -0.78 -18.71
N PRO A 80 -7.91 -0.73 -18.88
CA PRO A 80 -7.05 0.19 -18.13
C PRO A 80 -7.47 1.64 -18.35
N ASN A 81 -7.45 2.43 -17.29
CA ASN A 81 -7.73 3.85 -17.30
C ASN A 81 -6.89 4.55 -16.22
N LEU A 82 -5.76 5.11 -16.63
CA LEU A 82 -4.80 5.72 -15.71
C LEU A 82 -5.39 6.90 -14.93
N ASP A 83 -6.20 7.76 -15.57
CA ASP A 83 -6.81 8.91 -14.90
C ASP A 83 -7.76 8.46 -13.79
N LEU A 84 -8.56 7.44 -14.08
CA LEU A 84 -9.48 6.86 -13.09
C LEU A 84 -8.71 6.16 -11.98
N ALA A 85 -7.69 5.37 -12.32
CA ALA A 85 -6.81 4.70 -11.36
C ALA A 85 -6.20 5.70 -10.38
N VAL A 86 -5.52 6.74 -10.89
CA VAL A 86 -4.90 7.79 -10.07
C VAL A 86 -5.95 8.52 -9.24
N SER A 87 -7.14 8.79 -9.79
CA SER A 87 -8.20 9.47 -9.02
C SER A 87 -8.63 8.69 -7.78
N TYR A 88 -8.74 7.36 -7.89
CA TYR A 88 -9.09 6.49 -6.77
C TYR A 88 -7.92 6.28 -5.82
N ILE A 89 -6.70 6.10 -6.32
CA ILE A 89 -5.49 5.98 -5.50
C ILE A 89 -5.27 7.25 -4.67
N VAL A 90 -5.49 8.44 -5.23
CA VAL A 90 -5.41 9.70 -4.47
C VAL A 90 -6.44 9.75 -3.35
N LYS A 91 -7.67 9.28 -3.58
CA LYS A 91 -8.70 9.19 -2.53
C LYS A 91 -8.26 8.21 -1.44
N ALA A 92 -7.82 7.02 -1.81
CA ALA A 92 -7.34 5.99 -0.89
C ALA A 92 -6.17 6.48 -0.03
N ALA A 93 -5.18 7.13 -0.65
CA ALA A 93 -4.01 7.67 0.04
C ALA A 93 -4.41 8.74 1.07
N LYS A 94 -5.31 9.66 0.69
CA LYS A 94 -5.87 10.68 1.59
C LYS A 94 -6.71 10.08 2.72
N ALA A 95 -7.41 8.98 2.46
CA ALA A 95 -8.18 8.23 3.45
C ALA A 95 -7.32 7.35 4.36
N GLY A 96 -6.01 7.24 4.10
CA GLY A 96 -5.07 6.57 4.97
C GLY A 96 -4.57 5.22 4.46
N ASN A 97 -4.98 4.75 3.29
CA ASN A 97 -4.53 3.43 2.81
C ASN A 97 -2.99 3.44 2.59
N PRO A 98 -2.25 2.56 3.27
CA PRO A 98 -0.78 2.60 3.28
C PRO A 98 -0.15 2.25 1.91
N TYR A 99 -0.77 1.37 1.13
CA TYR A 99 -0.31 1.00 -0.20
C TYR A 99 -0.48 2.16 -1.19
N ALA A 100 -1.64 2.81 -1.16
CA ALA A 100 -1.93 4.00 -1.95
C ALA A 100 -1.00 5.17 -1.58
N GLN A 101 -0.68 5.34 -0.30
CA GLN A 101 0.31 6.34 0.14
C GLN A 101 1.70 6.04 -0.41
N SER A 102 2.14 4.77 -0.39
CA SER A 102 3.43 4.40 -1.00
C SER A 102 3.43 4.65 -2.51
N PHE A 103 2.35 4.29 -3.20
CA PHE A 103 2.20 4.55 -4.63
C PHE A 103 2.27 6.05 -4.94
N MET A 104 1.61 6.90 -4.14
CA MET A 104 1.70 8.35 -4.29
C MET A 104 3.13 8.87 -4.07
N GLY A 105 3.87 8.27 -3.13
CA GLY A 105 5.29 8.53 -2.96
C GLY A 105 6.09 8.24 -4.24
N ASP A 106 5.92 7.06 -4.83
CA ASP A 106 6.59 6.67 -6.08
C ASP A 106 6.20 7.57 -7.25
N PHE A 107 4.90 7.87 -7.38
CA PHE A 107 4.36 8.73 -8.43
C PHE A 107 4.94 10.14 -8.38
N LEU A 108 4.99 10.75 -7.18
CA LEU A 108 5.55 12.10 -6.98
C LEU A 108 7.08 12.11 -7.12
N PHE A 109 7.75 11.06 -6.67
CA PHE A 109 9.20 10.93 -6.83
C PHE A 109 9.59 10.89 -8.30
N ALA A 110 8.87 10.14 -9.13
CA ALA A 110 9.08 10.11 -10.58
C ALA A 110 8.90 11.49 -11.25
N ARG A 111 8.03 12.34 -10.68
CA ARG A 111 7.81 13.73 -11.09
C ARG A 111 8.82 14.72 -10.50
N LYS A 112 9.81 14.23 -9.75
CA LYS A 112 10.84 15.01 -9.05
C LYS A 112 10.27 15.92 -7.94
N GLU A 113 9.09 15.61 -7.44
CA GLU A 113 8.45 16.29 -6.30
C GLU A 113 8.93 15.66 -4.98
N VAL A 114 10.25 15.69 -4.76
CA VAL A 114 10.97 14.91 -3.74
C VAL A 114 10.43 15.10 -2.32
N ALA A 115 10.17 16.35 -1.90
CA ALA A 115 9.73 16.62 -0.54
C ALA A 115 8.33 16.07 -0.26
N GLU A 116 7.41 16.17 -1.22
CA GLU A 116 6.06 15.64 -1.09
C GLU A 116 6.08 14.11 -1.19
N ALA A 117 6.90 13.53 -2.07
CA ALA A 117 7.11 12.08 -2.14
C ALA A 117 7.55 11.51 -0.78
N LEU A 118 8.55 12.13 -0.13
CA LEU A 118 8.99 11.73 1.21
C LEU A 118 7.85 11.79 2.23
N ARG A 119 7.03 12.84 2.20
CA ARG A 119 5.88 12.95 3.10
C ARG A 119 4.92 11.77 2.95
N TRP A 120 4.60 11.38 1.72
CA TRP A 120 3.73 10.22 1.46
C TRP A 120 4.37 8.89 1.88
N TYR A 121 5.67 8.71 1.64
CA TYR A 121 6.39 7.56 2.17
C TYR A 121 6.39 7.52 3.69
N GLU A 122 6.58 8.65 4.40
CA GLU A 122 6.54 8.70 5.86
C GLU A 122 5.14 8.32 6.41
N LEU A 123 4.07 8.73 5.73
CA LEU A 123 2.70 8.31 6.10
C LEU A 123 2.53 6.80 5.98
N SER A 124 2.95 6.20 4.85
CA SER A 124 2.87 4.76 4.63
C SER A 124 3.78 3.98 5.60
N ALA A 125 5.02 4.43 5.77
CA ALA A 125 6.02 3.86 6.66
C ALA A 125 5.56 3.86 8.13
N ASN A 126 4.76 4.86 8.53
CA ASN A 126 4.22 4.94 9.88
C ASN A 126 3.23 3.83 10.20
N GLN A 127 2.62 3.24 9.18
CA GLN A 127 1.69 2.11 9.25
C GLN A 127 2.41 0.75 9.09
N ASN A 128 3.73 0.72 9.31
CA ASN A 128 4.58 -0.48 9.27
C ASN A 128 4.71 -1.12 7.87
N MET A 129 4.62 -0.30 6.82
CA MET A 129 4.98 -0.74 5.48
C MET A 129 6.48 -0.77 5.30
N ASP A 130 7.05 -1.96 5.23
CA ASP A 130 8.50 -2.16 5.16
C ASP A 130 9.12 -1.49 3.93
N ASP A 131 8.48 -1.62 2.76
CA ASP A 131 8.95 -0.96 1.54
C ASP A 131 9.01 0.55 1.70
N ALA A 132 7.98 1.16 2.30
CA ALA A 132 7.95 2.60 2.55
C ALA A 132 8.98 3.02 3.62
N GLN A 133 9.15 2.22 4.70
CA GLN A 133 10.18 2.45 5.70
C GLN A 133 11.57 2.45 5.09
N MET A 134 11.84 1.52 4.17
CA MET A 134 13.08 1.46 3.41
C MET A 134 13.27 2.71 2.54
N LYS A 135 12.24 3.15 1.81
CA LYS A 135 12.29 4.41 1.04
C LYS A 135 12.65 5.60 1.93
N VAL A 136 12.02 5.74 3.09
CA VAL A 136 12.32 6.83 4.04
C VAL A 136 13.76 6.77 4.56
N ILE A 137 14.28 5.57 4.86
CA ILE A 137 15.69 5.38 5.25
C ILE A 137 16.62 5.83 4.11
N PHE A 138 16.35 5.44 2.87
CA PHE A 138 17.14 5.86 1.71
C PHE A 138 17.15 7.38 1.53
N PHE A 139 16.00 8.04 1.68
CA PHE A 139 15.92 9.52 1.61
C PHE A 139 16.78 10.19 2.67
N TYR A 140 16.68 9.75 3.92
CA TYR A 140 17.43 10.38 5.00
C TYR A 140 18.90 9.96 5.09
N PHE A 141 19.32 8.90 4.40
CA PHE A 141 20.67 8.38 4.56
C PHE A 141 21.54 8.48 3.30
N VAL A 142 20.96 8.27 2.12
CA VAL A 142 21.70 8.14 0.86
C VAL A 142 21.44 9.32 -0.07
N LEU A 143 20.19 9.77 -0.15
CA LEU A 143 19.78 10.74 -1.16
C LEU A 143 19.93 12.17 -0.65
N ASP A 144 21.02 12.84 -1.00
CA ASP A 144 21.23 14.25 -0.66
C ASP A 144 20.55 15.18 -1.67
N PHE A 145 19.22 15.32 -1.54
CA PHE A 145 18.47 16.29 -2.33
C PHE A 145 18.49 17.65 -1.65
N LYS A 146 18.67 18.74 -2.41
CA LYS A 146 18.56 20.10 -1.85
C LYS A 146 17.27 20.35 -1.08
N ALA A 147 16.15 19.74 -1.52
CA ALA A 147 14.84 19.85 -0.87
C ALA A 147 14.70 18.94 0.37
N VAL A 148 15.50 17.89 0.48
CA VAL A 148 15.53 16.94 1.60
C VAL A 148 16.99 16.57 1.87
N PRO A 149 17.71 17.39 2.66
CA PRO A 149 19.07 17.05 3.05
C PRO A 149 19.09 15.75 3.86
N THR A 150 20.19 15.02 3.76
CA THR A 150 20.39 13.81 4.58
C THR A 150 20.22 14.11 6.09
N ASN A 151 19.72 13.12 6.81
CA ASN A 151 19.50 13.16 8.26
C ASN A 151 19.73 11.77 8.88
N VAL A 152 20.98 11.50 9.24
CA VAL A 152 21.41 10.22 9.80
C VAL A 152 20.64 9.85 11.09
N ALA A 153 20.29 10.84 11.91
CA ALA A 153 19.52 10.60 13.13
C ALA A 153 18.11 10.07 12.81
N LYS A 154 17.40 10.69 11.86
CA LYS A 154 16.10 10.20 11.39
C LYS A 154 16.21 8.83 10.72
N ALA A 155 17.23 8.60 9.89
CA ALA A 155 17.44 7.31 9.26
C ALA A 155 17.57 6.19 10.32
N LYS A 156 18.34 6.40 11.38
CA LYS A 156 18.50 5.44 12.49
C LYS A 156 17.21 5.17 13.24
N LEU A 157 16.36 6.18 13.46
CA LEU A 157 15.05 6.00 14.08
C LEU A 157 14.18 5.06 13.23
N TRP A 158 14.15 5.27 11.92
CA TRP A 158 13.42 4.41 10.99
C TRP A 158 13.99 3.00 10.89
N ILE A 159 15.32 2.84 10.85
CA ILE A 159 15.97 1.51 10.92
C ILE A 159 15.57 0.78 12.21
N THR A 160 15.54 1.49 13.33
CA THR A 160 15.13 0.90 14.62
C THR A 160 13.66 0.47 14.58
N LYS A 161 12.78 1.27 13.98
CA LYS A 161 11.37 0.92 13.81
C LYS A 161 11.20 -0.32 12.90
N LEU A 162 11.87 -0.35 11.75
CA LEU A 162 11.85 -1.47 10.81
C LEU A 162 12.35 -2.77 11.46
N SER A 163 13.46 -2.70 12.19
CA SER A 163 14.05 -3.87 12.88
C SER A 163 13.15 -4.49 13.96
N LYS A 164 12.13 -3.75 14.41
CA LYS A 164 11.15 -4.22 15.41
C LYS A 164 9.85 -4.70 14.77
N ASN A 165 9.68 -4.60 13.46
CA ASN A 165 8.50 -5.12 12.77
C ASN A 165 8.58 -6.65 12.72
N PRO A 166 7.68 -7.40 13.40
CA PRO A 166 7.74 -8.87 13.42
C PRO A 166 7.42 -9.51 12.05
N TYR A 167 6.87 -8.73 11.11
CA TYR A 167 6.55 -9.17 9.75
C TYR A 167 7.64 -8.82 8.73
N PHE A 168 8.73 -8.16 9.16
CA PHE A 168 9.86 -7.84 8.29
C PHE A 168 10.65 -9.11 7.96
N GLU A 169 10.38 -9.65 6.78
CA GLU A 169 11.18 -10.71 6.15
C GLU A 169 12.49 -10.09 5.61
N GLU A 170 13.60 -10.34 6.30
CA GLU A 170 14.97 -9.93 5.91
C GLU A 170 15.30 -10.20 4.43
N THR A 171 14.64 -11.19 3.81
CA THR A 171 14.91 -11.69 2.46
C THR A 171 14.42 -10.78 1.33
N ARG A 172 13.45 -9.88 1.56
CA ARG A 172 12.95 -8.94 0.52
C ARG A 172 13.49 -7.52 0.64
N GLY A 173 13.75 -7.04 1.86
CA GLY A 173 14.25 -5.68 2.11
C GLY A 173 15.78 -5.53 2.11
N LEU A 174 16.53 -6.58 2.49
CA LEU A 174 17.99 -6.50 2.69
C LEU A 174 18.85 -6.85 1.47
N SER A 175 18.27 -7.25 0.33
CA SER A 175 19.11 -7.43 -0.88
C SER A 175 19.72 -6.09 -1.33
N VAL A 176 19.06 -4.97 -1.02
CA VAL A 176 19.54 -3.60 -1.29
C VAL A 176 20.31 -3.01 -0.10
N LEU A 177 19.96 -3.39 1.13
CA LEU A 177 20.70 -3.03 2.34
C LEU A 177 21.24 -4.29 2.99
N ASN A 178 22.41 -4.77 2.55
CA ASN A 178 23.11 -5.93 3.12
C ASN A 178 23.08 -5.86 4.67
N LYS A 179 23.01 -7.01 5.37
CA LYS A 179 23.24 -7.10 6.82
C LYS A 179 24.49 -6.33 7.26
N ASP A 180 25.50 -6.27 6.40
CA ASP A 180 26.69 -5.45 6.57
C ASP A 180 26.37 -3.95 6.59
N PHE A 181 25.48 -3.43 5.76
CA PHE A 181 25.06 -2.02 5.75
C PHE A 181 24.37 -1.61 7.06
N ILE A 182 23.42 -2.40 7.58
CA ILE A 182 22.77 -2.12 8.88
C ILE A 182 23.78 -2.25 10.04
N ARG A 183 24.69 -3.23 9.96
CA ARG A 183 25.77 -3.40 10.95
C ARG A 183 26.76 -2.24 10.89
N ASP A 184 27.14 -1.77 9.71
CA ASP A 184 28.11 -0.71 9.51
C ASP A 184 27.49 0.67 9.82
N LEU A 185 26.18 0.85 9.60
CA LEU A 185 25.40 1.98 10.12
C LEU A 185 25.42 2.09 11.65
N LYS A 186 25.38 0.95 12.35
CA LYS A 186 25.56 0.91 13.81
C LYS A 186 27.00 1.27 14.22
N LYS A 187 28.00 1.02 13.37
CA LYS A 187 29.41 1.37 13.60
C LYS A 187 29.75 2.83 13.30
N TYR A 188 29.05 3.47 12.36
CA TYR A 188 29.31 4.85 11.94
C TYR A 188 28.15 5.79 12.32
N PRO A 189 28.07 6.22 13.59
CA PRO A 189 26.92 6.98 14.04
C PRO A 189 26.76 8.38 13.42
N GLN A 190 27.77 8.86 12.68
CA GLN A 190 27.83 10.18 12.07
C GLN A 190 27.61 10.17 10.53
N GLY A 191 27.29 9.01 9.93
CA GLY A 191 27.14 8.87 8.47
C GLY A 191 28.38 8.27 7.79
N ILE A 192 28.19 7.72 6.58
CA ILE A 192 29.28 7.23 5.73
C ILE A 192 29.80 8.44 4.94
N LEU A 193 31.08 8.79 5.16
CA LEU A 193 31.83 9.76 4.34
C LEU A 193 32.32 9.10 3.05
#